data_AF-A0A2S4Z2W6-F1
#
_entry.id   AF-A0A2S4Z2W6-F1
#
_cell.length_a   1.000
_cell.length_b   1.000
_cell.length_c   1.000
_cell.angle_alpha   90.00
_cell.angle_beta   90.00
_cell.angle_gamma   90.00
#
_symmetry.space_group_name_H-M   'P 1'
#
loop_
_entity.id
_entity.type
_entity.pdbx_description
1 polymer ?
#
loop_
_entity_poly.entity_id
_entity_poly.type
_entity_poly.pdbx_seq_one_letter_code
_entity_poly.pdbx_strand_id
1 'polypeptide(L)' 'MKPINEVHVAEPGLVVVEVAAADDETAFAFQEALAARWATATAERTSRVPGEPGVRLRCYLDLRQPSGSDDMHEQSNT' A
#
# COMPACT_ATOMS: atom_id res chain seq x y z
N MET A 1 10.07 -8.74 12.98
CA MET A 1 9.81 -8.15 11.66
C MET A 1 10.56 -8.95 10.60
N LYS A 2 9.89 -9.41 9.54
CA LYS A 2 10.55 -10.20 8.48
C LYS A 2 11.36 -9.28 7.56
N PRO A 3 12.53 -9.72 7.06
CA PRO A 3 13.33 -8.94 6.13
C PRO A 3 12.53 -8.58 4.87
N ILE A 4 12.89 -7.46 4.24
CA ILE A 4 12.33 -7.08 2.95
C ILE A 4 12.99 -7.94 1.88
N ASN A 5 12.19 -8.70 1.12
CA ASN A 5 12.70 -9.52 0.03
C ASN A 5 13.06 -8.60 -1.15
N GLU A 6 14.25 -8.78 -1.72
CA GLU A 6 14.75 -8.03 -2.87
C GLU A 6 13.78 -8.07 -4.06
N VAL A 7 13.02 -9.16 -4.23
CA VAL A 7 12.00 -9.29 -5.28
C VAL A 7 10.92 -8.19 -5.20
N HIS A 8 10.66 -7.62 -4.03
CA HIS A 8 9.65 -6.58 -3.81
C HIS A 8 10.19 -5.15 -4.01
N VAL A 9 11.49 -4.99 -4.29
CA VAL A 9 12.16 -3.72 -4.62
C VAL A 9 13.08 -3.87 -5.84
N ALA A 10 12.86 -4.92 -6.62
CA ALA A 10 13.73 -5.31 -7.73
C ALA A 10 13.64 -4.33 -8.91
N GLU A 11 12.55 -3.57 -9.00
CA GLU A 11 12.31 -2.63 -10.09
C GLU A 11 12.15 -1.19 -9.57
N PRO A 12 12.65 -0.18 -10.31
CA PRO A 12 12.40 1.22 -9.98
C PRO A 12 10.90 1.51 -9.98
N GLY A 13 10.42 2.12 -8.90
CA GLY A 13 9.00 2.41 -8.69
C GLY A 13 8.26 1.41 -7.80
N LEU A 14 8.88 0.29 -7.43
CA LEU A 14 8.36 -0.59 -6.36
C LEU A 14 8.88 -0.13 -4.99
N VAL A 15 7.97 0.05 -4.03
CA VAL A 15 8.28 0.52 -2.68
C VAL A 15 7.58 -0.33 -1.64
N VAL A 16 8.29 -0.60 -0.53
CA VAL A 16 7.72 -1.24 0.65
C VAL A 16 7.51 -0.19 1.72
N VAL A 17 6.29 -0.08 2.23
CA VAL A 17 5.96 0.80 3.35
C VAL A 17 5.57 -0.05 4.55
N GLU A 18 6.20 0.22 5.68
CA GLU A 18 5.82 -0.35 6.96
C GLU A 18 5.21 0.73 7.84
N VAL A 19 4.06 0.41 8.43
CA VAL A 19 3.22 1.34 9.18
C VAL A 19 3.03 0.77 10.57
N ALA A 20 3.24 1.61 11.58
CA ALA A 20 2.84 1.33 12.95
C ALA A 20 1.63 2.21 13.28
N ALA A 21 0.53 1.59 13.70
CA ALA A 21 -0.68 2.29 14.13
C ALA A 21 -1.10 1.80 15.51
N ALA A 22 -1.89 2.59 16.24
CA ALA A 22 -2.40 2.17 17.55
C ALA A 22 -3.36 0.98 17.44
N ASP A 23 -4.10 0.90 16.34
CA ASP A 23 -5.15 -0.07 16.08
C ASP A 23 -5.23 -0.41 14.59
N ASP A 24 -5.93 -1.52 14.33
CA ASP A 24 -6.08 -2.14 13.03
C ASP A 24 -6.92 -1.28 12.07
N GLU A 25 -7.92 -0.57 12.59
CA GLU A 25 -8.76 0.36 11.82
C GLU A 25 -7.92 1.49 11.22
N THR A 26 -7.06 2.12 12.02
CA THR A 26 -6.16 3.18 11.57
C THR A 26 -5.17 2.67 10.52
N ALA A 27 -4.62 1.47 10.72
CA ALA A 27 -3.71 0.85 9.75
C ALA A 27 -4.41 0.57 8.42
N PHE A 28 -5.66 0.07 8.46
CA PHE A 28 -6.44 -0.19 7.27
C PHE A 28 -6.89 1.08 6.55
N ALA A 29 -7.33 2.12 7.27
CA ALA A 29 -7.67 3.39 6.66
C ALA A 29 -6.48 4.01 5.88
N PHE A 30 -5.27 3.90 6.43
CA PHE A 30 -4.06 4.33 5.73
C PHE A 30 -3.77 3.47 4.49
N GLN A 31 -3.93 2.14 4.58
CA GLN A 31 -3.81 1.25 3.43
C GLN A 31 -4.78 1.63 2.30
N GLU A 32 -6.05 1.90 2.63
CA GLU A 32 -7.06 2.27 1.63
C GLU A 32 -6.74 3.61 0.97
N ALA A 33 -6.25 4.59 1.73
CA ALA A 33 -5.79 5.86 1.17
C ALA A 33 -4.63 5.69 0.19
N LEU A 34 -3.70 4.76 0.46
CA LEU A 34 -2.64 4.40 -0.46
C LEU A 34 -3.17 3.67 -1.70
N ALA A 35 -4.09 2.71 -1.52
CA ALA A 35 -4.72 1.96 -2.60
C ALA A 35 -5.54 2.83 -3.57
N ALA A 36 -6.19 3.87 -3.07
CA ALA A 36 -6.90 4.84 -3.90
C ALA A 36 -5.95 5.67 -4.78
N ARG A 37 -4.69 5.85 -4.35
CA ARG A 37 -3.72 6.74 -4.99
C ARG A 37 -2.68 5.99 -5.82
N TRP A 38 -2.46 4.70 -5.65
CA TRP A 38 -1.53 3.89 -6.43
C TRP A 38 -2.05 2.47 -6.60
N ALA A 39 -1.68 1.77 -7.68
CA ALA A 39 -1.98 0.34 -7.80
C ALA A 39 -1.21 -0.41 -6.72
N THR A 40 -1.89 -0.65 -5.60
CA THR A 40 -1.31 -1.24 -4.41
C THR A 40 -1.64 -2.72 -4.43
N ALA A 41 -0.63 -3.58 -4.34
CA ALA A 41 -0.89 -4.99 -4.05
C ALA A 41 -1.38 -5.07 -2.61
N THR A 42 -2.59 -5.62 -2.40
CA THR A 42 -3.27 -5.74 -1.11
C THR A 42 -2.29 -6.20 -0.02
N ALA A 43 -2.27 -5.50 1.13
CA ALA A 43 -1.30 -5.76 2.19
C ALA A 43 -1.30 -7.24 2.61
N GLU A 44 -0.10 -7.76 2.89
CA GLU A 44 0.09 -9.20 3.16
C GLU A 44 -0.57 -9.63 4.49
N ARG A 45 -0.59 -8.73 5.49
CA ARG A 45 -1.29 -8.90 6.77
C ARG A 45 -1.04 -7.71 7.69
N THR A 46 -2.04 -7.31 8.48
CA THR A 46 -1.75 -6.64 9.76
C THR A 46 -1.24 -7.69 10.75
N SER A 47 -0.18 -7.37 11.49
CA SER A 47 0.39 -8.24 12.51
C SER A 47 0.61 -7.44 13.78
N ARG A 48 0.05 -7.92 14.90
CA ARG A 48 0.39 -7.41 16.23
C ARG A 48 1.66 -8.11 16.70
N VAL A 49 2.74 -7.36 16.90
CA VAL A 49 4.00 -7.92 17.41
C VAL A 49 3.91 -7.94 18.94
N PRO A 50 4.04 -9.11 19.59
CA PRO A 50 3.98 -9.20 21.05
C PRO A 50 5.13 -8.39 21.67
N GLY A 51 4.80 -7.46 22.55
CA GLY A 51 5.75 -6.55 23.20
C GLY A 51 5.93 -5.19 22.52
N GLU A 52 5.36 -4.97 21.33
CA GLU A 52 5.32 -3.64 20.70
C GLU A 52 3.92 -3.01 20.89
N PRO A 53 3.84 -1.70 21.15
CA PRO A 53 2.57 -1.00 21.20
C PRO A 53 1.96 -0.93 19.79
N GLY A 54 0.68 -1.30 19.69
CA GLY A 54 -0.10 -1.13 18.46
C GLY A 54 -0.06 -2.31 17.48
N VAL A 55 -0.37 -2.02 16.23
CA VAL A 55 -0.38 -2.95 15.10
C VAL A 55 0.63 -2.51 14.07
N ARG A 56 1.21 -3.47 13.35
CA ARG A 56 2.08 -3.19 12.21
C ARG A 56 1.45 -3.72 10.93
N LEU A 57 1.48 -2.90 9.90
CA LEU A 57 0.99 -3.20 8.56
C LEU A 57 2.14 -3.02 7.58
N ARG A 58 2.21 -3.92 6.60
CA ARG A 58 3.18 -3.83 5.52
C ARG A 58 2.47 -3.84 4.16
N CYS A 59 2.73 -2.81 3.37
CA CYS A 59 2.16 -2.63 2.04
C CYS A 59 3.25 -2.58 0.97
N TYR A 60 2.89 -3.03 -0.23
CA TYR A 60 3.73 -2.97 -1.42
C TYR A 60 3.08 -2.05 -2.44
N LEU A 61 3.78 -0.97 -2.79
CA LEU A 61 3.29 0.05 -3.70
C LEU A 61 4.04 -0.01 -5.01
N ASP A 62 3.30 0.14 -6.10
CA ASP A 62 3.85 0.42 -7.42
C ASP A 62 3.53 1.88 -7.80
N LEU A 63 4.55 2.72 -7.78
CA LEU A 63 4.46 4.15 -8.10
C LEU A 63 4.40 4.43 -9.61
N ARG A 64 4.59 3.41 -10.46
CA ARG A 64 4.53 3.54 -11.92
C ARG A 64 3.10 3.58 -12.42
N GLN A 65 2.18 3.03 -11.64
CA GLN A 65 0.77 3.06 -11.95
C GLN A 65 0.19 4.44 -11.62
N PRO A 66 -0.47 5.10 -12.60
CA PRO A 66 -1.09 6.37 -12.35
C PRO A 66 -2.15 6.20 -11.27
N SER A 67 -2.11 7.10 -10.30
CA SER A 67 -3.19 7.27 -9.34
C SER A 67 -4.51 7.33 -10.07
N GLY A 68 -5.40 6.37 -9.83
CA GLY A 68 -6.66 6.25 -10.53
C GLY A 68 -7.46 7.54 -10.47
N SER A 69 -7.32 8.36 -11.51
CA SER A 69 -8.09 9.55 -11.89
C SER A 69 -7.42 10.15 -13.14
N ASP A 70 -7.32 9.36 -14.20
CA ASP A 70 -7.31 9.89 -15.58
C ASP A 70 -8.17 8.94 -16.44
N ASP A 71 -9.40 8.70 -15.99
CA ASP A 71 -10.47 8.15 -16.82
C ASP A 71 -11.71 9.01 -16.61
N MET A 72 -11.66 10.28 -17.06
CA MET A 72 -12.87 11.06 -17.28
C MET A 72 -12.67 12.17 -18.32
N HIS A 73 -12.61 11.78 -19.59
CA HIS A 73 -13.43 12.29 -20.71
C HIS A 73 -12.72 12.03 -22.03
N GLU A 74 -13.30 11.18 -22.88
CA GLU A 74 -13.77 11.58 -24.23
C GLU A 74 -14.51 10.40 -24.89
N GLN A 75 -15.59 9.92 -24.26
CA GLN A 75 -16.60 9.11 -24.96
C GLN A 75 -17.70 10.03 -25.48
N SER A 76 -17.39 10.79 -26.53
CA SER A 76 -18.39 11.42 -27.40
C SER A 76 -17.72 11.83 -28.71
N ASN A 77 -17.45 10.88 -29.59
CA ASN A 77 -17.53 11.17 -31.02
C ASN A 77 -17.89 9.94 -31.85
N THR A 78 -18.87 10.15 -32.73
CA THR A 78 -19.48 9.28 -33.76
C THR A 78 -20.66 8.43 -33.33
#